data_AF-A0A353ER69-F1
#
_entry.id   AF-A0A353ER69-F1
#
_cell.length_a   1.000
_cell.length_b   1.000
_cell.length_c   1.000
_cell.angle_alpha   90.00
_cell.angle_beta   90.00
_cell.angle_gamma   90.00
#
_symmetry.space_group_name_H-M   'P 1'
#
loop_
_entity.id
_entity.type
_entity.pdbx_description
1 polymer ?
#
loop_
_entity_poly.entity_id
_entity_poly.type
_entity_poly.pdbx_seq_one_letter_code
_entity_poly.pdbx_strand_id
1 'polypeptide(L)'
;MYFQLLKNIMISKNLSKTDVAKASGVSRAAVTKWFHQGEETNFINMEMKTLTRFAESTGIQPELLLTKLDVDEPQMKTIFLWDALYPSLAHFVNALHRGVPQALARLVQVVGFHQASFIGGKKIIQKFPMYKKFIKPVRRLQLEKIWPLYLNR
;
A
#
# COMPACT_ATOMS: atom_id res chain seq x y z
N MET A 1 11.04 15.09 5.61
CA MET A 1 9.98 14.15 5.16
C MET A 1 10.60 12.75 5.09
N TYR A 2 9.90 11.71 5.54
CA TYR A 2 10.42 10.33 5.46
C TYR A 2 10.48 9.82 4.03
N PHE A 3 11.62 9.26 3.62
CA PHE A 3 11.84 8.82 2.25
C PHE A 3 10.93 7.66 1.85
N GLN A 4 10.75 6.70 2.75
CA GLN A 4 9.86 5.56 2.50
C GLN A 4 8.42 6.00 2.22
N LEU A 5 7.94 7.06 2.87
CA LEU A 5 6.61 7.59 2.63
C LEU A 5 6.48 8.17 1.22
N LEU A 6 7.48 8.92 0.76
CA LEU A 6 7.51 9.41 -0.63
C LEU A 6 7.43 8.24 -1.62
N LYS A 7 8.21 7.17 -1.41
CA LYS A 7 8.17 5.97 -2.27
C LYS A 7 6.79 5.32 -2.26
N ASN A 8 6.15 5.20 -1.10
CA ASN A 8 4.82 4.61 -0.99
C ASN A 8 3.77 5.44 -1.75
N ILE A 9 3.84 6.77 -1.65
CA ILE A 9 2.95 7.68 -2.39
C ILE A 9 3.18 7.55 -3.89
N MET A 10 4.44 7.50 -4.33
CA MET A 10 4.76 7.31 -5.73
C MET A 10 4.21 5.99 -6.28
N ILE A 11 4.32 4.90 -5.54
CA ILE A 11 3.77 3.61 -5.95
C ILE A 11 2.24 3.65 -6.01
N SER A 12 1.58 4.22 -4.99
CA SER A 12 0.12 4.24 -4.92
C SER A 12 -0.51 5.09 -6.03
N LYS A 13 0.10 6.24 -6.33
CA LYS A 13 -0.35 7.18 -7.37
C LYS A 13 0.32 6.97 -8.72
N ASN A 14 1.17 5.94 -8.86
CA ASN A 14 1.93 5.65 -10.08
C ASN A 14 2.75 6.86 -10.59
N LEU A 15 3.43 7.57 -9.68
CA LEU A 15 4.20 8.77 -9.99
C LEU A 15 5.65 8.43 -10.32
N SER A 16 6.19 9.06 -11.36
CA SER A 16 7.62 9.07 -11.64
C SER A 16 8.36 10.16 -10.86
N LYS A 17 9.71 10.13 -10.83
CA LYS A 17 10.53 11.21 -10.26
C LYS A 17 10.24 12.57 -10.93
N THR A 18 9.88 12.56 -12.22
CA THR A 18 9.50 13.76 -12.95
C THR A 18 8.16 14.31 -12.48
N ASP A 19 7.20 13.44 -12.17
CA ASP A 19 5.89 13.85 -11.64
C ASP A 19 6.03 14.43 -10.24
N VAL A 20 6.90 13.84 -9.40
CA VAL A 20 7.25 14.43 -8.09
C VAL A 20 7.87 15.81 -8.26
N ALA A 21 8.80 16.00 -9.21
CA ALA A 21 9.40 17.30 -9.45
C ALA A 21 8.34 18.36 -9.81
N LYS A 22 7.41 18.01 -10.71
CA LYS A 22 6.29 18.89 -11.11
C LYS A 22 5.35 19.18 -9.94
N ALA A 23 4.93 18.15 -9.21
CA ALA A 23 4.03 18.23 -8.07
C ALA A 23 4.61 19.09 -6.93
N SER A 24 5.90 18.94 -6.65
CA SER A 24 6.61 19.71 -5.63
C SER A 24 7.08 21.09 -6.11
N GLY A 25 7.01 21.39 -7.42
CA GLY A 25 7.47 22.66 -7.98
C GLY A 25 8.99 22.86 -7.93
N VAL A 26 9.76 21.78 -8.06
CA VAL A 26 11.24 21.80 -8.02
C VAL A 26 11.85 21.18 -9.26
N SER A 27 13.18 21.28 -9.41
CA SER A 27 13.89 20.63 -10.50
C SER A 27 13.99 19.11 -10.32
N ARG A 28 14.10 18.36 -11.42
CA ARG A 28 14.35 16.91 -11.39
C ARG A 28 15.66 16.57 -10.67
N ALA A 29 16.68 17.43 -10.77
CA ALA A 29 17.95 17.27 -10.06
C ALA A 29 17.77 17.33 -8.54
N ALA A 30 16.92 18.23 -8.03
CA ALA A 30 16.57 18.29 -6.61
C ALA A 30 15.92 16.99 -6.14
N VAL A 31 14.96 16.44 -6.91
CA VAL A 31 14.35 15.14 -6.61
C VAL A 31 15.37 14.00 -6.64
N THR A 32 16.29 13.98 -7.62
CA THR A 32 17.36 12.97 -7.64
C THR A 32 18.24 13.06 -6.39
N LYS A 33 18.60 14.28 -5.95
CA LYS A 33 19.34 14.51 -4.69
C LYS A 33 18.55 13.99 -3.48
N TRP A 34 17.25 14.20 -3.43
CA TRP A 34 16.39 13.65 -2.37
C TRP A 34 16.43 12.12 -2.33
N PHE A 35 16.44 11.46 -3.50
CA PHE A 35 16.52 10.01 -3.57
C PHE A 35 17.85 9.48 -3.05
N HIS A 36 18.97 10.09 -3.45
CA HIS A 36 20.28 9.71 -2.91
C HIS A 36 20.37 9.90 -1.39
N GLN A 37 19.95 11.08 -0.90
CA GLN A 37 19.92 11.35 0.54
C GLN A 37 19.00 10.37 1.29
N GLY A 38 17.83 10.08 0.73
CA GLY A 38 16.82 9.21 1.31
C GLY A 38 17.24 7.75 1.34
N GLU A 39 17.99 7.27 0.35
CA GLU A 39 18.53 5.91 0.32
C GLU A 39 19.53 5.67 1.46
N GLU A 40 20.30 6.69 1.83
CA GLU A 40 21.28 6.60 2.92
C GLU A 40 20.66 6.79 4.31
N THR A 41 19.73 7.75 4.45
CA THR A 41 19.28 8.22 5.78
C THR A 41 17.80 7.94 6.09
N ASN A 42 17.04 7.45 5.10
CA ASN A 42 15.57 7.39 5.11
C ASN A 42 14.88 8.74 5.39
N PHE A 43 15.60 9.85 5.28
CA PHE A 43 15.08 11.18 5.51
C PHE A 43 15.46 12.14 4.38
N ILE A 44 14.49 12.87 3.87
CA ILE A 44 14.68 13.92 2.88
C ILE A 44 14.53 15.26 3.57
N ASN A 45 15.56 16.11 3.42
CA ASN A 45 15.43 17.51 3.78
C ASN A 45 14.68 18.26 2.68
N MET A 46 13.47 18.70 3.00
CA MET A 46 12.56 19.38 2.08
C MET A 46 12.03 20.64 2.75
N GLU A 47 12.08 21.76 2.05
CA GLU A 47 11.50 23.02 2.53
C GLU A 47 9.98 22.87 2.72
N MET A 48 9.43 23.53 3.74
CA MET A 48 8.00 23.43 4.06
C MET A 48 7.09 23.85 2.89
N LYS A 49 7.50 24.88 2.12
CA LYS A 49 6.76 25.33 0.93
C LYS A 49 6.64 24.22 -0.13
N THR A 50 7.71 23.45 -0.31
CA THR A 50 7.79 22.35 -1.27
C THR A 50 6.95 21.16 -0.81
N LEU A 51 6.98 20.87 0.49
CA LEU A 51 6.16 19.83 1.11
C LEU A 51 4.67 20.15 0.96
N THR A 52 4.29 21.39 1.28
CA THR A 52 2.89 21.85 1.20
C THR A 52 2.36 21.76 -0.22
N ARG A 53 3.13 22.24 -1.21
CA ARG A 53 2.77 22.13 -2.62
C ARG A 53 2.63 20.68 -3.10
N PHE A 54 3.52 19.79 -2.64
CA PHE A 54 3.42 18.37 -2.93
C PHE A 54 2.18 17.74 -2.28
N ALA A 55 1.87 18.12 -1.05
CA ALA A 55 0.69 17.68 -0.31
C ALA A 55 -0.60 18.06 -1.06
N GLU A 56 -0.72 19.33 -1.46
CA GLU A 56 -1.86 19.86 -2.23
C GLU A 56 -2.03 19.13 -3.56
N SER A 57 -0.96 19.03 -4.36
CA SER A 57 -1.00 18.38 -5.67
C SER A 57 -1.29 16.88 -5.60
N THR A 58 -0.95 16.22 -4.49
CA THR A 58 -1.25 14.81 -4.28
C THR A 58 -2.56 14.58 -3.52
N GLY A 59 -3.21 15.63 -3.00
CA GLY A 59 -4.39 15.52 -2.14
C GLY A 59 -4.11 14.78 -0.82
N ILE A 60 -2.88 14.86 -0.31
CA ILE A 60 -2.46 14.26 0.95
C ILE A 60 -2.32 15.38 1.98
N GLN A 61 -2.76 15.14 3.21
CA GLN A 61 -2.58 16.10 4.29
C GLN A 61 -1.08 16.27 4.63
N PRO A 62 -0.56 17.51 4.73
CA PRO A 62 0.86 17.76 5.04
C PRO A 62 1.37 17.05 6.30
N GLU A 63 0.52 16.91 7.32
CA GLU A 63 0.81 16.26 8.59
C GLU A 63 1.13 14.77 8.40
N LEU A 64 0.43 14.11 7.48
CA LEU A 64 0.70 12.71 7.14
C LEU A 64 2.08 12.55 6.49
N LEU A 65 2.54 13.55 5.73
CA LEU A 65 3.87 13.55 5.10
C LEU A 65 5.01 13.64 6.13
N LEU A 66 4.72 14.17 7.31
CA LEU A 66 5.68 14.27 8.42
C LEU A 66 5.63 13.08 9.37
N THR A 67 4.58 12.26 9.27
CA THR A 67 4.40 11.11 10.15
C THR A 67 5.43 10.03 9.83
N LYS A 68 6.13 9.56 10.87
CA LYS A 68 6.98 8.38 10.74
C LYS A 68 6.06 7.17 10.56
N LEU A 69 6.17 6.53 9.41
CA LEU A 69 5.56 5.22 9.25
C LEU A 69 6.59 4.16 9.66
N ASP A 70 6.30 3.38 10.70
CA ASP A 70 7.00 2.14 10.98
C ASP A 70 6.49 1.04 10.02
N VAL A 71 6.64 1.25 8.70
CA VAL A 71 6.17 0.31 7.65
C VAL A 71 7.00 -0.98 7.59
N ASP A 72 8.12 -1.00 8.32
CA ASP A 72 9.12 -2.04 8.24
C ASP A 72 9.08 -2.99 9.43
N GLU A 73 7.91 -3.18 10.06
CA GLU A 73 7.73 -4.32 10.97
C GLU A 73 8.04 -5.62 10.22
N PRO A 74 9.12 -6.34 10.58
CA PRO A 74 9.51 -7.58 9.89
C PRO A 74 8.41 -8.63 9.94
N GLN A 75 7.56 -8.57 10.96
CA GLN A 75 6.40 -9.44 11.14
C GLN A 75 5.40 -9.27 9.99
N MET A 76 5.02 -8.03 9.64
CA MET A 76 4.05 -7.78 8.57
C MET A 76 4.58 -8.22 7.20
N LYS A 77 5.86 -7.96 6.92
CA LYS A 77 6.52 -8.44 5.71
C LYS A 77 6.48 -9.97 5.64
N THR A 78 6.83 -10.65 6.73
CA THR A 78 6.81 -12.12 6.80
C THR A 78 5.40 -12.68 6.56
N ILE A 79 4.39 -12.07 7.17
CA ILE A 79 3.01 -12.55 7.08
C ILE A 79 2.39 -12.34 5.69
N PHE A 80 2.61 -11.19 5.06
CA PHE A 80 1.94 -10.84 3.80
C PHE A 80 2.77 -11.13 2.55
N LEU A 81 4.10 -11.09 2.65
CA LEU A 81 5.03 -11.14 1.50
C LEU A 81 5.86 -12.43 1.43
N TRP A 82 5.49 -13.50 2.14
CA TRP A 82 6.26 -14.76 2.22
C TRP A 82 6.52 -15.46 0.88
N ASP A 83 5.73 -15.19 -0.16
CA ASP A 83 5.88 -15.77 -1.50
C ASP A 83 6.53 -14.83 -2.51
N ALA A 84 7.01 -13.66 -2.06
CA ALA A 84 7.60 -12.61 -2.88
C ALA A 84 6.71 -12.14 -4.06
N LEU A 85 5.41 -12.42 -4.05
CA LEU A 85 4.48 -11.99 -5.11
C LEU A 85 4.38 -10.46 -5.20
N TYR A 86 4.63 -9.77 -4.09
CA TYR A 86 4.70 -8.32 -4.03
C TYR A 86 6.06 -7.89 -3.49
N PRO A 87 6.75 -6.95 -4.16
CA PRO A 87 8.08 -6.50 -3.73
C PRO A 87 8.10 -5.78 -2.38
N SER A 88 6.97 -5.22 -1.94
CA SER A 88 6.84 -4.55 -0.65
C SER A 88 5.38 -4.49 -0.19
N LEU A 89 5.16 -4.14 1.07
CA LEU A 89 3.82 -3.94 1.63
C LEU A 89 3.05 -2.85 0.86
N ALA A 90 3.72 -1.79 0.40
CA ALA A 90 3.09 -0.76 -0.41
C ALA A 90 2.55 -1.30 -1.74
N HIS A 91 3.29 -2.19 -2.41
CA HIS A 91 2.82 -2.85 -3.63
C HIS A 91 1.62 -3.77 -3.35
N PHE A 92 1.68 -4.52 -2.24
CA PHE A 92 0.58 -5.36 -1.80
C PHE A 92 -0.70 -4.54 -1.51
N VAL A 93 -0.58 -3.45 -0.76
CA VAL A 93 -1.70 -2.55 -0.44
C VAL A 93 -2.24 -1.88 -1.71
N ASN A 94 -1.40 -1.45 -2.64
CA ASN A 94 -1.84 -0.92 -3.92
C ASN A 94 -2.61 -1.98 -4.73
N ALA A 95 -2.13 -3.23 -4.76
CA ALA A 95 -2.83 -4.34 -5.40
C ALA A 95 -4.19 -4.65 -4.73
N LEU A 96 -4.25 -4.59 -3.39
CA LEU A 96 -5.51 -4.68 -2.65
C LEU A 96 -6.48 -3.56 -3.02
N HIS A 97 -6.00 -2.32 -3.09
CA HIS A 97 -6.79 -1.16 -3.48
C HIS A 97 -7.40 -1.36 -4.88
N ARG A 98 -6.58 -1.79 -5.85
CA ARG A 98 -6.99 -2.13 -7.23
C ARG A 98 -7.88 -3.38 -7.32
N GLY A 99 -8.00 -4.17 -6.25
CA GLY A 99 -8.83 -5.37 -6.22
C GLY A 99 -8.23 -6.54 -6.99
N VAL A 100 -6.90 -6.61 -7.07
CA VAL A 100 -6.18 -7.72 -7.70
C VAL A 100 -6.54 -9.03 -6.96
N PRO A 101 -7.04 -10.08 -7.66
CA PRO A 101 -7.53 -11.29 -7.02
C PRO A 101 -6.53 -11.94 -6.06
N GLN A 102 -5.27 -12.04 -6.43
CA GLN A 102 -4.22 -12.64 -5.60
C GLN A 102 -4.00 -11.84 -4.30
N ALA A 103 -4.10 -10.52 -4.37
CA ALA A 103 -3.97 -9.66 -3.19
C ALA A 103 -5.14 -9.89 -2.23
N LEU A 104 -6.37 -9.89 -2.74
CA LEU A 104 -7.58 -10.13 -1.94
C LEU A 104 -7.54 -11.52 -1.29
N ALA A 105 -7.13 -12.54 -2.05
CA ALA A 105 -6.94 -13.89 -1.55
C ALA A 105 -5.89 -13.96 -0.43
N ARG A 106 -4.75 -13.27 -0.61
CA ARG A 106 -3.69 -13.19 0.40
C ARG A 106 -4.17 -12.55 1.69
N LEU A 107 -4.85 -11.40 1.61
CA LEU A 107 -5.41 -10.74 2.78
C LEU A 107 -6.36 -11.67 3.53
N VAL A 108 -7.33 -12.27 2.84
CA VAL A 108 -8.33 -13.17 3.45
C VAL A 108 -7.70 -14.44 4.00
N GLN A 109 -6.68 -14.99 3.34
CA GLN A 109 -5.98 -16.18 3.82
C GLN A 109 -5.29 -15.91 5.16
N VAL A 110 -4.68 -14.75 5.32
CA VAL A 110 -3.96 -14.35 6.54
C VAL A 110 -4.94 -13.99 7.66
N VAL A 111 -5.85 -13.04 7.42
CA VAL A 111 -6.65 -12.41 8.49
C VAL A 111 -8.10 -12.92 8.57
N GLY A 112 -8.54 -13.74 7.62
CA GLY A 112 -9.93 -14.20 7.51
C GLY A 112 -10.90 -13.11 7.03
N PHE A 113 -12.17 -13.46 6.82
CA PHE A 113 -13.16 -12.54 6.23
C PHE A 113 -13.45 -11.31 7.08
N HIS A 114 -13.59 -11.47 8.40
CA HIS A 114 -13.98 -10.35 9.27
C HIS A 114 -12.97 -9.20 9.18
N GLN A 115 -11.71 -9.46 9.51
CA GLN A 115 -10.65 -8.46 9.46
C GLN A 115 -10.38 -8.00 8.02
N ALA A 116 -10.40 -8.92 7.04
CA ALA A 116 -10.21 -8.53 5.64
C ALA A 116 -11.32 -7.59 5.17
N SER A 117 -12.58 -7.78 5.57
CA SER A 117 -13.69 -6.90 5.19
C SER A 117 -13.59 -5.50 5.79
N PHE A 118 -12.98 -5.38 6.98
CA PHE A 118 -12.69 -4.07 7.58
C PHE A 118 -11.61 -3.33 6.80
N ILE A 119 -10.56 -4.04 6.37
CA ILE A 119 -9.42 -3.46 5.64
C ILE A 119 -9.76 -3.17 4.17
N GLY A 120 -10.33 -4.17 3.49
CA GLY A 120 -10.59 -4.16 2.05
C GLY A 120 -12.00 -3.75 1.67
N GLY A 121 -12.91 -3.58 2.62
CA GLY A 121 -14.31 -3.24 2.38
C GLY A 121 -15.15 -4.38 1.78
N LYS A 122 -16.37 -4.05 1.34
CA LYS A 122 -17.37 -4.99 0.81
C LYS A 122 -16.88 -5.82 -0.38
N LYS A 123 -15.93 -5.30 -1.17
CA LYS A 123 -15.34 -6.02 -2.32
C LYS A 123 -14.68 -7.34 -1.94
N ILE A 124 -14.24 -7.50 -0.69
CA ILE A 124 -13.71 -8.77 -0.19
C ILE A 124 -14.79 -9.83 -0.29
N ILE A 125 -15.95 -9.59 0.31
CA ILE A 125 -17.03 -10.58 0.30
C ILE A 125 -17.63 -10.76 -1.10
N GLN A 126 -17.88 -9.65 -1.80
CA GLN A 126 -18.54 -9.67 -3.13
C GLN A 126 -17.71 -10.37 -4.20
N LYS A 127 -16.37 -10.21 -4.18
CA LYS A 127 -15.48 -10.79 -5.20
C LYS A 127 -14.93 -12.16 -4.81
N PHE A 128 -15.36 -12.75 -3.70
CA PHE A 128 -14.86 -14.05 -3.23
C PHE A 128 -14.88 -15.15 -4.30
N PRO A 129 -15.94 -15.32 -5.12
CA PRO A 129 -15.94 -16.32 -6.19
C PRO A 129 -14.78 -16.16 -7.18
N MET A 130 -14.34 -14.94 -7.43
CA MET A 130 -13.28 -14.64 -8.39
C MET A 130 -11.88 -15.00 -7.87
N TYR A 131 -11.64 -14.79 -6.57
CA TYR A 131 -10.29 -14.94 -6.00
C TYR A 131 -10.10 -16.17 -5.12
N LYS A 132 -11.16 -16.87 -4.72
CA LYS A 132 -11.07 -18.07 -3.85
C LYS A 132 -10.12 -19.13 -4.40
N LYS A 133 -9.96 -19.22 -5.73
CA LYS A 133 -9.01 -20.12 -6.41
C LYS A 133 -7.54 -19.91 -6.04
N PHE A 134 -7.18 -18.74 -5.54
CA PHE A 134 -5.82 -18.41 -5.09
C PHE A 134 -5.58 -18.70 -3.60
N ILE A 135 -6.62 -19.12 -2.86
CA ILE A 135 -6.50 -19.49 -1.44
C ILE A 135 -6.14 -20.97 -1.31
N LYS A 136 -5.26 -21.32 -0.36
CA LYS A 136 -4.91 -22.71 -0.05
C LYS A 136 -6.16 -23.59 0.12
N PRO A 137 -6.21 -24.82 -0.45
CA PRO A 137 -7.44 -25.62 -0.52
C PRO A 137 -8.18 -25.81 0.81
N VAL A 138 -7.46 -26.19 1.88
CA VAL A 138 -8.07 -26.39 3.21
C VAL A 138 -8.73 -25.11 3.72
N ARG A 139 -8.01 -23.98 3.63
CA ARG A 139 -8.53 -22.69 4.07
C ARG A 139 -9.70 -22.21 3.20
N ARG A 140 -9.65 -22.48 1.89
CA ARG A 140 -10.72 -22.16 0.95
C ARG A 140 -12.03 -22.86 1.34
N LEU A 141 -11.98 -24.16 1.62
CA LEU A 141 -13.17 -24.93 2.03
C LEU A 141 -13.78 -24.38 3.33
N GLN A 142 -12.95 -23.99 4.30
CA GLN A 142 -13.43 -23.33 5.53
C GLN A 142 -14.14 -22.01 5.23
N LEU A 143 -13.52 -21.17 4.37
CA LEU A 143 -14.07 -19.88 3.99
C LEU A 143 -15.37 -20.03 3.19
N GLU A 144 -15.45 -20.99 2.26
CA GLU A 144 -16.68 -21.26 1.49
C GLU A 144 -17.87 -21.61 2.39
N LYS A 145 -17.65 -22.33 3.50
CA LYS A 145 -18.70 -22.65 4.48
C LYS A 145 -19.23 -21.42 5.21
N ILE A 146 -18.35 -20.48 5.56
CA ILE A 146 -18.75 -19.28 6.32
C ILE A 146 -19.14 -18.10 5.43
N TRP A 147 -18.76 -18.11 4.15
CA TRP A 147 -19.00 -17.00 3.22
C TRP A 147 -20.48 -16.57 3.14
N PRO A 148 -21.48 -17.47 3.11
CA PRO A 148 -22.89 -17.07 3.11
C PRO A 148 -23.30 -16.20 4.31
N LEU A 149 -22.65 -16.36 5.47
CA LEU A 149 -22.92 -15.56 6.67
C LEU A 149 -22.51 -14.10 6.52
N TYR A 150 -21.61 -13.80 5.58
CA TYR A 150 -21.12 -12.46 5.30
C TYR A 150 -21.83 -11.76 4.14
N LEU A 151 -22.62 -12.48 3.32
CA LEU A 151 -23.36 -11.86 2.21
C LEU A 151 -24.45 -10.89 2.68
N ASN A 152 -24.96 -11.11 3.90
CA ASN A 152 -26.06 -10.36 4.49
C ASN A 152 -25.60 -9.29 5.50
N ARG A 153 -24.29 -9.04 5.61
CA ARG A 153 -23.69 -8.02 6.50
C ARG A 153 -23.10 -6.88 5.68
#